data_AF-A0A2D6GI18-F1
#
_entry.id   AF-A0A2D6GI18-F1
#
_cell.length_a   1.000
_cell.length_b   1.000
_cell.length_c   1.000
_cell.angle_alpha   90.00
_cell.angle_beta   90.00
_cell.angle_gamma   90.00
#
_symmetry.space_group_name_H-M   'P 1'
#
loop_
_entity.id
_entity.type
_entity.pdbx_description
1 polymer ?
#
loop_
_entity_poly.entity_id
_entity_poly.type
_entity_poly.pdbx_seq_one_letter_code
_entity_poly.pdbx_strand_id
1 'polypeptide(L)' 'MISGKGRSLAKTITWRILATSDTFLISWIITSKLTWAGMIAGIEVITKMILYYLHERGWTKIQWGKIE' A
#
# COMPACT_ATOMS: atom_id res chain seq x y z
N MET A 1 19.65 3.64 -15.08
CA MET A 1 19.03 2.67 -14.14
C MET A 1 17.68 2.22 -14.69
N ILE A 2 17.67 1.19 -15.53
CA ILE A 2 16.44 0.71 -16.18
C ILE A 2 15.91 -0.45 -15.32
N SER A 3 14.87 -0.18 -14.54
CA SER A 3 14.14 -1.21 -13.79
C SER A 3 13.49 -2.15 -14.80
N GLY A 4 13.85 -3.44 -14.81
CA GLY A 4 13.23 -4.43 -15.69
C GLY A 4 11.70 -4.41 -15.55
N LYS A 5 10.97 -4.53 -16.68
CA LYS A 5 9.49 -4.44 -16.75
C LYS A 5 8.79 -5.29 -15.67
N GLY A 6 9.34 -6.45 -15.31
CA GLY A 6 8.83 -7.34 -14.26
C GLY A 6 8.87 -6.74 -12.84
N ARG A 7 9.89 -5.95 -12.49
CA ARG A 7 9.99 -5.29 -11.16
C ARG A 7 8.92 -4.21 -10.98
N SER A 8 8.58 -3.50 -12.06
CA SER A 8 7.53 -2.47 -12.05
C SER A 8 6.12 -3.07 -11.96
N LEU A 9 5.89 -4.19 -12.64
CA LEU A 9 4.65 -4.96 -12.52
C LEU A 9 4.47 -5.54 -11.12
N ALA A 10 5.50 -6.17 -10.55
CA ALA A 10 5.45 -6.68 -9.18
C ALA A 10 5.17 -5.57 -8.16
N LYS A 11 5.85 -4.41 -8.26
CA LYS A 11 5.55 -3.24 -7.43
C LYS A 11 4.10 -2.79 -7.54
N THR A 12 3.57 -2.73 -8.76
CA THR A 12 2.18 -2.34 -9.01
C THR A 12 1.19 -3.32 -8.39
N ILE A 13 1.45 -4.63 -8.52
CA ILE A 13 0.60 -5.69 -7.96
C ILE A 13 0.63 -5.65 -6.43
N THR A 14 1.81 -5.57 -5.82
CA THR A 14 1.95 -5.47 -4.36
C THR A 14 1.26 -4.21 -3.82
N TRP A 15 1.41 -3.07 -4.51
CA TRP A 15 0.74 -1.83 -4.14
C TRP A 15 -0.79 -1.92 -4.25
N ARG A 16 -1.30 -2.54 -5.33
CA ARG A 16 -2.75 -2.75 -5.54
C ARG A 16 -3.35 -3.62 -4.42
N ILE A 17 -2.71 -4.73 -4.06
CA ILE A 17 -3.21 -5.64 -3.02
C ILE A 17 -3.25 -4.94 -1.66
N LEU A 18 -2.20 -4.20 -1.30
CA LEU A 18 -2.14 -3.44 -0.04
C LEU A 18 -3.23 -2.36 0.01
N ALA A 19 -3.38 -1.57 -1.05
CA ALA A 19 -4.36 -0.49 -1.11
C ALA A 19 -5.81 -1.02 -1.02
N THR A 20 -6.12 -2.14 -1.68
CA THR A 20 -7.48 -2.72 -1.62
C THR A 20 -7.77 -3.35 -0.27
N SER A 21 -6.77 -3.99 0.36
CA SER A 21 -6.92 -4.61 1.68
C SER A 21 -7.15 -3.56 2.77
N ASP A 22 -6.43 -2.44 2.70
CA ASP A 22 -6.56 -1.29 3.61
C ASP A 22 -7.98 -0.73 3.60
N THR A 23 -8.50 -0.35 2.43
CA THR A 23 -9.86 0.17 2.28
C THR A 23 -10.92 -0.87 2.71
N PHE A 24 -10.71 -2.16 2.44
CA PHE A 24 -11.64 -3.21 2.86
C PHE A 24 -11.68 -3.39 4.39
N LEU A 25 -10.51 -3.43 5.05
CA LEU A 25 -10.40 -3.52 6.51
C LEU A 25 -11.07 -2.34 7.20
N ILE A 26 -10.79 -1.14 6.70
CA ILE A 26 -11.39 0.10 7.23
C ILE A 26 -12.92 0.07 7.03
N SER A 27 -13.40 -0.28 5.83
CA SER A 27 -14.84 -0.36 5.54
C SER A 27 -15.57 -1.41 6.40
N TRP A 28 -14.95 -2.59 6.62
CA TRP A 28 -15.51 -3.64 7.49
C TRP A 28 -15.68 -3.12 8.91
N ILE A 29 -14.64 -2.53 9.50
CA ILE A 29 -14.67 -2.02 10.88
C ILE A 29 -15.77 -0.95 11.05
N ILE A 30 -16.06 -0.16 10.01
CA ILE A 30 -17.00 0.96 10.07
C ILE A 30 -18.47 0.62 9.79
N THR A 31 -18.79 -0.58 9.29
CA THR A 31 -20.18 -0.95 8.90
C THR A 31 -21.22 -0.76 10.03
N SER A 32 -20.81 -0.37 11.24
CA SER A 32 -21.68 0.00 12.34
C SER A 32 -22.17 1.48 12.42
N LYS A 33 -21.48 2.56 11.99
CA LYS A 33 -21.99 3.97 12.16
C LYS A 33 -21.34 5.03 11.21
N LEU A 34 -22.17 5.95 10.66
CA LEU A 34 -21.78 7.02 9.71
C LEU A 34 -20.82 8.09 10.28
N THR A 35 -20.83 8.32 11.60
CA THR A 35 -19.96 9.31 12.28
C THR A 35 -18.47 8.98 12.15
N TRP A 36 -18.13 7.71 11.84
CA TRP A 36 -16.75 7.26 11.69
C TRP A 36 -16.13 7.62 10.33
N ALA A 37 -16.91 8.11 9.35
CA ALA A 37 -16.41 8.42 8.00
C ALA A 37 -15.29 9.46 7.97
N GLY A 38 -15.31 10.45 8.87
CA GLY A 38 -14.21 11.42 8.99
C GLY A 38 -12.94 10.82 9.59
N MET A 39 -13.09 9.95 10.60
CA MET A 39 -11.96 9.24 11.21
C MET A 39 -11.36 8.21 10.25
N ILE A 40 -12.18 7.59 9.41
CA ILE A 40 -11.75 6.73 8.30
C ILE A 40 -10.84 7.49 7.36
N ALA A 41 -11.29 8.62 6.82
CA ALA A 41 -10.52 9.35 5.84
C ALA A 41 -9.15 9.74 6.42
N GLY A 42 -9.11 10.14 7.70
CA GLY A 42 -7.85 10.41 8.40
C GLY A 42 -6.97 9.17 8.56
N ILE A 43 -7.52 8.05 9.04
CA ILE A 43 -6.79 6.80 9.24
C ILE A 43 -6.34 6.19 7.91
N GLU A 44 -7.14 6.24 6.86
CA GLU A 44 -6.82 5.75 5.52
C GLU A 44 -5.61 6.49 4.94
N VAL A 45 -5.59 7.82 5.04
CA VAL A 45 -4.47 8.63 4.56
C VAL A 45 -3.20 8.31 5.34
N ILE A 46 -3.27 8.24 6.67
CA ILE A 46 -2.11 7.93 7.52
C ILE A 46 -1.62 6.49 7.26
N THR A 47 -2.53 5.52 7.16
CA THR A 47 -2.20 4.11 6.95
C THR A 47 -1.58 3.90 5.58
N LYS A 48 -2.10 4.53 4.51
CA LYS A 48 -1.47 4.52 3.18
C LYS A 48 -0.09 5.16 3.18
N MET A 49 0.11 6.26 3.89
CA MET A 49 1.44 6.90 3.99
C MET A 49 2.45 5.95 4.64
N ILE A 50 2.08 5.30 5.75
CA ILE A 50 2.94 4.33 6.45
C ILE A 50 3.19 3.11 5.56
N LEU A 51 2.15 2.55 4.95
CA LEU A 51 2.26 1.40 4.04
C LEU A 51 3.14 1.71 2.83
N TYR A 52 3.00 2.88 2.23
CA TYR A 52 3.85 3.32 1.12
C TYR A 52 5.31 3.42 1.55
N TYR A 53 5.58 4.07 2.69
CA TYR A 53 6.92 4.18 3.24
C TYR A 53 7.56 2.80 3.51
N LEU A 54 6.82 1.89 4.14
CA LEU A 54 7.28 0.52 4.39
C LEU A 54 7.46 -0.28 3.11
N HIS A 55 6.56 -0.12 2.14
CA HIS A 55 6.64 -0.76 0.84
C HIS A 55 7.92 -0.33 0.10
N GLU A 56 8.16 0.98 -0.01
CA GLU A 56 9.40 1.48 -0.62
C GLU A 56 10.64 1.00 0.12
N ARG A 57 10.65 1.07 1.46
CA ARG A 57 11.78 0.63 2.29
C ARG A 57 12.05 -0.88 2.18
N GLY A 58 10.99 -1.69 2.05
CA GLY A 58 11.07 -3.12 1.76
C GLY A 58 11.66 -3.38 0.38
N TRP A 59 11.20 -2.64 -0.64
CA TRP A 59 11.76 -2.69 -1.99
C TRP A 59 13.21 -2.22 -2.10
N THR A 60 13.67 -1.34 -1.20
CA THR A 60 15.09 -0.98 -1.09
C THR A 60 15.95 -2.16 -0.62
N LYS A 61 15.44 -2.99 0.30
CA LYS A 61 16.15 -4.16 0.81
C LYS A 61 16.13 -5.35 -0.17
N ILE A 62 15.10 -5.44 -1.00
CA ILE A 62 14.98 -6.49 -2.01
C ILE A 62 15.94 -6.20 -3.20
N GLN A 63 17.01 -6.99 -3.29
CA GLN A 63 18.00 -6.94 -4.39
C GLN A 63 17.44 -7.48 -5.74
N TRP A 64 16.19 -7.94 -5.77
CA TRP A 64 15.57 -8.56 -6.95
C TRP A 64 15.55 -7.63 -8.17
N GLY A 65 16.28 -8.01 -9.22
CA GLY A 65 16.41 -7.22 -10.45
C GLY A 65 17.44 -6.08 -10.39
N LYS A 66 18.35 -6.07 -9.39
CA LYS A 66 19.66 -5.42 -9.59
C LYS A 66 20.44 -6.29 -10.57
N ILE A 67 20.52 -5.84 -11.81
CA ILE A 67 21.49 -6.36 -12.76
C ILE A 67 22.72 -5.47 -12.52
N GLU A 68 23.78 -6.05 -11.93
CA GLU A 68 25.13 -5.49 -12.06
C GLU A 68 25.57 -5.55 -13.53
#